data_AF-A0A7J7QZR3-F1
#
_entry.id   AF-A0A7J7QZR3-F1
#
_cell.length_a   1.000
_cell.length_b   1.000
_cell.length_c   1.000
_cell.angle_alpha   90.00
_cell.angle_beta   90.00
_cell.angle_gamma   90.00
#
_symmetry.space_group_name_H-M   'P 1'
#
loop_
_entity.id
_entity.type
_entity.pdbx_description
1 polymer ?
#
loop_
_entity_poly.entity_id
_entity_poly.type
_entity_poly.pdbx_seq_one_letter_code
_entity_poly.pdbx_strand_id
1 'polypeptide(L)'
;MQRQRNRTQMTEMEESKLLDIEFKTTLLRFFKNFLETANKFSKTLKKSGETADKCSETLKKSSETLEVMKKDQLEIKHTLTEIKGIMQSSNSRLEDHKNQVKDLKYEKAKNTQPEKQNEKRIQKYEDSLRSLWDSFKCTNIRIIGVPEEEREQDIENLFEEIMTENFPYLVKEIDLQVQEAQRTPNKRNPKRTTPRHIIIKMPRAKDKERILKASRERQSVTYKVGNTHTTVS
;
A
#
# COMPACT_ATOMS: atom_id res chain seq x y z
N MET A 1 -76.85 -61.73 -101.40
CA MET A 1 -75.95 -60.61 -101.04
C MET A 1 -76.42 -59.80 -99.81
N GLN A 2 -77.71 -59.78 -99.43
CA GLN A 2 -78.18 -59.00 -98.27
C GLN A 2 -77.85 -59.56 -96.86
N ARG A 3 -77.76 -60.89 -96.65
CA ARG A 3 -77.63 -61.48 -95.30
C ARG A 3 -76.25 -61.32 -94.64
N GLN A 4 -75.16 -61.22 -95.40
CA GLN A 4 -73.82 -61.03 -94.82
C GLN A 4 -73.58 -59.56 -94.40
N ARG A 5 -74.11 -58.58 -95.15
CA ARG A 5 -74.00 -57.15 -94.80
C ARG A 5 -74.62 -56.80 -93.45
N ASN A 6 -75.78 -57.38 -93.11
CA ASN A 6 -76.46 -57.10 -91.83
C ASN A 6 -75.76 -57.72 -90.61
N ARG A 7 -75.02 -58.83 -90.78
CA ARG A 7 -74.24 -59.42 -89.67
C ARG A 7 -72.99 -58.61 -89.38
N THR A 8 -72.30 -58.14 -90.43
CA THR A 8 -71.11 -57.29 -90.30
C THR A 8 -71.44 -55.94 -89.65
N GLN A 9 -72.57 -55.31 -90.01
CA GLN A 9 -73.05 -54.07 -89.37
C GLN A 9 -73.44 -54.23 -87.90
N MET A 10 -73.95 -55.40 -87.48
CA MET A 10 -74.27 -55.68 -86.08
C MET A 10 -73.00 -55.82 -85.21
N THR A 11 -71.96 -56.50 -85.70
CA THR A 11 -70.66 -56.62 -85.02
C THR A 11 -69.90 -55.30 -84.94
N GLU A 12 -69.90 -54.48 -86.01
CA GLU A 12 -69.26 -53.15 -86.01
C GLU A 12 -69.96 -52.19 -85.02
N MET A 13 -71.27 -52.31 -84.84
CA MET A 13 -72.05 -51.50 -83.90
C MET A 13 -71.83 -51.92 -82.44
N GLU A 14 -71.58 -53.21 -82.17
CA GLU A 14 -71.21 -53.71 -80.83
C GLU A 14 -69.78 -53.33 -80.45
N GLU A 15 -68.83 -53.41 -81.39
CA GLU A 15 -67.45 -52.92 -81.22
C GLU A 15 -67.41 -51.41 -80.98
N SER A 16 -68.22 -50.62 -81.70
CA SER A 16 -68.35 -49.17 -81.50
C SER A 16 -68.86 -48.81 -80.09
N LYS A 17 -69.81 -49.59 -79.54
CA LYS A 17 -70.31 -49.39 -78.17
C LYS A 17 -69.29 -49.78 -77.10
N LEU A 18 -68.52 -50.85 -77.34
CA LEU A 18 -67.45 -51.29 -76.44
C LEU A 18 -66.32 -50.24 -76.39
N LEU A 19 -65.95 -49.70 -77.56
CA LEU A 19 -64.97 -48.62 -77.70
C LEU A 19 -65.42 -47.34 -76.95
N ASP A 20 -66.71 -47.00 -76.97
CA ASP A 20 -67.29 -45.85 -76.25
C ASP A 20 -67.26 -46.06 -74.71
N ILE A 21 -67.50 -47.28 -74.23
CA ILE A 21 -67.39 -47.61 -72.79
C ILE A 21 -65.93 -47.54 -72.33
N GLU A 22 -65.00 -48.06 -73.12
CA GLU A 22 -63.56 -47.97 -72.83
C GLU A 22 -63.08 -46.52 -72.85
N PHE A 23 -63.55 -45.71 -73.80
CA PHE A 23 -63.28 -44.28 -73.86
C PHE A 23 -63.82 -43.54 -72.63
N LYS A 24 -65.08 -43.76 -72.26
CA LYS A 24 -65.70 -43.20 -71.04
C LYS A 24 -64.96 -43.61 -69.77
N THR A 25 -64.54 -44.87 -69.66
CA THR A 25 -63.78 -45.39 -68.51
C THR A 25 -62.40 -44.76 -68.42
N THR A 26 -61.74 -44.56 -69.56
CA THR A 26 -60.43 -43.89 -69.65
C THR A 26 -60.56 -42.41 -69.30
N LEU A 27 -61.59 -41.72 -69.79
CA LEU A 27 -61.90 -40.34 -69.41
C LEU A 27 -62.18 -40.20 -67.91
N LEU A 28 -62.99 -41.07 -67.31
CA LEU A 28 -63.26 -41.06 -65.87
C LEU A 28 -61.98 -41.25 -65.05
N ARG A 29 -61.11 -42.17 -65.46
CA ARG A 29 -59.80 -42.38 -64.83
C ARG A 29 -58.91 -41.14 -64.94
N PHE A 30 -58.89 -40.50 -66.11
CA PHE A 30 -58.17 -39.24 -66.33
C PHE A 30 -58.67 -38.13 -65.39
N PHE A 31 -59.99 -37.89 -65.33
CA PHE A 31 -60.56 -36.87 -64.45
C PHE A 31 -60.33 -37.16 -62.97
N LYS A 32 -60.41 -38.44 -62.54
CA LYS A 32 -60.10 -38.83 -61.17
C LYS A 32 -58.64 -38.51 -60.81
N ASN A 33 -57.70 -38.90 -61.67
CA ASN A 33 -56.27 -38.62 -61.49
C ASN A 33 -56.00 -37.11 -61.48
N PHE A 34 -56.69 -36.35 -62.34
CA PHE A 34 -56.60 -34.89 -62.39
C PHE A 34 -57.08 -34.24 -61.08
N LEU A 35 -58.26 -34.64 -60.58
CA LEU A 35 -58.81 -34.13 -59.31
C LEU A 35 -57.90 -34.46 -58.12
N GLU A 36 -57.34 -35.68 -58.07
CA GLU A 36 -56.36 -36.05 -57.03
C GLU A 36 -55.10 -35.19 -57.09
N THR A 37 -54.61 -34.89 -58.29
CA THR A 37 -53.43 -34.04 -58.50
C THR A 37 -53.72 -32.59 -58.10
N ALA A 38 -54.87 -32.05 -58.50
CA ALA A 38 -55.30 -30.70 -58.14
C ALA A 38 -55.45 -30.55 -56.61
N ASN A 39 -56.00 -31.57 -55.93
CA ASN A 39 -56.11 -31.57 -54.47
C ASN A 39 -54.75 -31.63 -53.77
N LYS A 40 -53.80 -32.42 -54.28
CA LYS A 40 -52.41 -32.42 -53.78
C LYS A 40 -51.77 -31.04 -53.97
N PHE A 41 -51.95 -30.42 -55.13
CA PHE A 41 -51.45 -29.09 -55.44
C PHE A 41 -52.03 -28.02 -54.49
N SER A 42 -53.35 -28.03 -54.26
CA SER A 42 -54.01 -27.11 -53.32
C SER A 42 -53.45 -27.24 -51.89
N LYS A 43 -53.23 -28.47 -51.41
CA LYS A 43 -52.58 -28.69 -50.10
C LYS A 43 -51.17 -28.13 -50.05
N THR A 44 -50.39 -28.29 -51.11
CA THR A 44 -49.03 -27.73 -51.21
C THR A 44 -49.05 -26.20 -51.21
N LEU A 45 -49.97 -25.58 -51.98
CA LEU A 45 -50.14 -24.13 -52.00
C LEU A 45 -50.47 -23.57 -50.61
N LYS A 46 -51.38 -24.21 -49.87
CA LYS A 46 -51.73 -23.79 -48.52
C LYS A 46 -50.52 -23.84 -47.57
N LYS A 47 -49.76 -24.94 -47.59
CA LYS A 47 -48.52 -25.06 -46.82
C LYS A 47 -47.49 -24.00 -47.20
N SER A 48 -47.35 -23.71 -48.50
CA SER A 48 -46.41 -22.68 -48.95
C SER A 48 -46.80 -21.27 -48.48
N GLY A 49 -48.10 -20.96 -48.43
CA GLY A 49 -48.61 -19.71 -47.87
C GLY A 49 -48.27 -19.56 -46.39
N GLU A 50 -48.56 -20.59 -45.58
CA GLU A 50 -48.22 -20.62 -44.14
C GLU A 50 -46.71 -20.43 -43.89
N THR A 51 -45.86 -21.04 -44.74
CA THR A 51 -44.40 -20.83 -44.65
C THR A 51 -43.97 -19.42 -45.05
N ALA A 52 -44.64 -18.80 -46.03
CA ALA A 52 -44.35 -17.44 -46.46
C ALA A 52 -44.73 -16.41 -45.38
N ASP A 53 -45.88 -16.59 -44.71
CA ASP A 53 -46.32 -15.74 -43.60
C ASP A 53 -45.32 -15.82 -42.43
N LYS A 54 -44.92 -17.03 -42.05
CA LYS A 54 -43.89 -17.23 -41.00
C LYS A 54 -42.54 -16.61 -41.38
N CYS A 55 -42.16 -16.68 -42.66
CA CYS A 55 -40.96 -16.02 -43.17
C CYS A 55 -41.07 -14.49 -43.06
N SER A 56 -42.21 -13.92 -43.44
CA SER A 56 -42.50 -12.48 -43.35
C SER A 56 -42.41 -11.96 -41.91
N GLU A 57 -43.00 -12.67 -40.95
CA GLU A 57 -42.89 -12.31 -39.53
C GLU A 57 -41.44 -12.35 -39.02
N THR A 58 -40.68 -13.36 -39.45
CA THR A 58 -39.27 -13.51 -39.05
C THR A 58 -38.42 -12.38 -39.64
N LEU A 59 -38.67 -12.01 -40.90
CA LEU A 59 -38.00 -10.88 -41.56
C LEU A 59 -38.30 -9.57 -40.83
N LYS A 60 -39.56 -9.32 -40.44
CA LYS A 60 -39.94 -8.12 -39.69
C LYS A 60 -39.20 -8.02 -38.36
N LYS A 61 -39.20 -9.10 -37.56
CA LYS A 61 -38.46 -9.15 -36.28
C LYS A 61 -36.96 -8.91 -36.48
N SER A 62 -36.37 -9.52 -37.52
CA SER A 62 -34.94 -9.32 -37.83
C SER A 62 -34.62 -7.88 -38.20
N SER A 63 -35.51 -7.21 -38.94
CA SER A 63 -35.35 -5.79 -39.30
C SER A 63 -35.38 -4.89 -38.06
N GLU A 64 -36.30 -5.14 -37.13
CA GLU A 64 -36.38 -4.40 -35.86
C GLU A 64 -35.10 -4.57 -35.04
N THR A 65 -34.56 -5.79 -34.94
CA THR A 65 -33.29 -6.03 -34.23
C THR A 65 -32.10 -5.33 -34.88
N LEU A 66 -32.09 -5.21 -36.21
CA LEU A 66 -31.01 -4.56 -36.94
C LEU A 66 -30.97 -3.05 -36.69
N GLU A 67 -32.13 -2.40 -36.53
CA GLU A 67 -32.20 -0.98 -36.17
C GLU A 67 -31.70 -0.72 -34.74
N VAL A 68 -32.02 -1.60 -33.79
CA VAL A 68 -31.45 -1.51 -32.43
C VAL A 68 -29.93 -1.67 -32.47
N MET A 69 -29.42 -2.66 -33.20
CA MET A 69 -27.97 -2.88 -33.33
C MET A 69 -27.22 -1.70 -33.96
N LYS A 70 -27.84 -1.01 -34.94
CA LYS A 70 -27.27 0.22 -35.52
C LYS A 70 -27.14 1.33 -34.49
N LYS A 71 -28.16 1.50 -33.65
CA LYS A 71 -28.14 2.50 -32.58
C LYS A 71 -27.03 2.21 -31.58
N ASP A 72 -26.95 0.97 -31.10
CA ASP A 72 -25.89 0.54 -30.17
C ASP A 72 -24.50 0.73 -30.79
N GLN A 73 -24.34 0.46 -32.10
CA GLN A 73 -23.08 0.70 -32.79
C GLN A 73 -22.66 2.18 -32.80
N LEU A 74 -23.62 3.12 -32.91
CA LEU A 74 -23.33 4.55 -32.85
C LEU A 74 -22.92 4.96 -31.43
N GLU A 75 -23.61 4.47 -30.40
CA GLU A 75 -23.27 4.72 -28.99
C GLU A 75 -21.87 4.18 -28.63
N ILE A 76 -21.53 2.98 -29.11
CA ILE A 76 -20.20 2.38 -28.95
C ILE A 76 -19.13 3.24 -29.63
N LYS A 77 -19.38 3.77 -30.84
CA LYS A 77 -18.43 4.65 -31.53
C LYS A 77 -18.20 5.96 -30.78
N HIS A 78 -19.26 6.53 -30.21
CA HIS A 78 -19.17 7.75 -29.40
C HIS A 78 -18.29 7.52 -28.17
N THR A 79 -18.62 6.52 -27.35
CA THR A 79 -17.87 6.18 -26.14
C THR A 79 -16.41 5.82 -26.43
N LEU A 80 -16.12 5.13 -27.52
CA LEU A 80 -14.74 4.84 -27.94
C LEU A 80 -13.95 6.12 -28.25
N THR A 81 -14.61 7.14 -28.80
CA THR A 81 -13.98 8.43 -29.11
C THR A 81 -13.68 9.20 -27.83
N GLU A 82 -14.60 9.19 -26.85
CA GLU A 82 -14.37 9.79 -25.53
C GLU A 82 -13.22 9.12 -24.79
N ILE A 83 -13.20 7.78 -24.75
CA ILE A 83 -12.11 7.00 -24.15
C ILE A 83 -10.77 7.37 -24.78
N LYS A 84 -10.72 7.47 -26.11
CA LYS A 84 -9.50 7.87 -26.83
C LYS A 84 -9.00 9.25 -26.38
N GLY A 85 -9.89 10.23 -26.20
CA GLY A 85 -9.53 11.56 -25.71
C GLY A 85 -8.99 11.54 -24.27
N ILE A 86 -9.64 10.78 -23.38
CA ILE A 86 -9.20 10.60 -21.99
C ILE A 86 -7.81 9.92 -21.95
N MET A 87 -7.56 8.93 -22.80
CA MET A 87 -6.27 8.26 -22.88
C MET A 87 -5.16 9.21 -23.35
N GLN A 88 -5.43 10.03 -24.36
CA GLN A 88 -4.45 11.01 -24.86
C GLN A 88 -4.09 12.05 -23.80
N SER A 89 -5.09 12.60 -23.10
CA SER A 89 -4.85 13.57 -22.03
C SER A 89 -4.16 12.95 -20.80
N SER A 90 -4.46 11.69 -20.49
CA SER A 90 -3.74 10.95 -19.43
C SER A 90 -2.28 10.71 -19.81
N ASN A 91 -2.00 10.43 -21.09
CA ASN A 91 -0.66 10.18 -21.57
C ASN A 91 0.22 11.44 -21.56
N SER A 92 -0.31 12.61 -21.89
CA SER A 92 0.44 13.87 -21.77
C SER A 92 0.80 14.18 -20.32
N ARG A 93 -0.19 14.08 -19.41
CA ARG A 93 0.04 14.25 -17.97
C ARG A 93 1.08 13.27 -17.42
N LEU A 94 1.07 12.03 -17.90
CA LEU A 94 2.06 11.03 -17.50
C LEU A 94 3.48 11.43 -17.93
N GLU A 95 3.64 12.00 -19.13
CA GLU A 95 4.95 12.45 -19.62
C GLU A 95 5.47 13.65 -18.82
N ASP A 96 4.60 14.60 -18.47
CA ASP A 96 4.93 15.72 -17.58
C ASP A 96 5.44 15.21 -16.23
N HIS A 97 4.73 14.26 -15.62
CA HIS A 97 5.14 13.67 -14.35
C HIS A 97 6.46 12.89 -14.46
N LYS A 98 6.73 12.19 -15.57
CA LYS A 98 8.03 11.54 -15.77
C LYS A 98 9.17 12.55 -15.79
N ASN A 99 8.98 13.70 -16.42
CA ASN A 99 10.01 14.74 -16.46
C ASN A 99 10.23 15.36 -15.08
N GLN A 100 9.16 15.69 -14.34
CA GLN A 100 9.27 16.13 -12.95
C GLN A 100 10.05 15.14 -12.07
N VAL A 101 9.79 13.84 -12.22
CA VAL A 101 10.51 12.79 -11.48
C VAL A 101 12.00 12.75 -11.85
N LYS A 102 12.37 13.01 -13.11
CA LYS A 102 13.79 13.11 -13.50
C LYS A 102 14.46 14.31 -12.84
N ASP A 103 13.82 15.47 -12.84
CA ASP A 103 14.37 16.69 -12.24
C ASP A 103 14.56 16.52 -10.72
N LEU A 104 13.56 15.95 -10.04
CA LEU A 104 13.66 15.64 -8.61
C LEU A 104 14.78 14.64 -8.30
N LYS A 105 15.02 13.66 -9.17
CA LYS A 105 16.14 12.72 -9.02
C LYS A 105 17.49 13.43 -9.16
N TYR A 106 17.61 14.35 -10.11
CA TYR A 106 18.83 15.13 -10.30
C TYR A 106 19.12 16.03 -9.08
N GLU A 107 18.13 16.79 -8.60
CA GLU A 107 18.30 17.64 -7.42
C GLU A 107 18.61 16.83 -6.15
N LYS A 108 17.98 15.66 -5.97
CA LYS A 108 18.31 14.74 -4.87
C LYS A 108 19.76 14.27 -4.93
N ALA A 109 20.26 13.90 -6.11
CA ALA A 109 21.64 13.46 -6.29
C ALA A 109 22.63 14.60 -5.99
N LYS A 110 22.33 15.81 -6.45
CA LYS A 110 23.12 17.02 -6.17
C LYS A 110 23.21 17.34 -4.68
N ASN A 111 22.12 17.16 -3.92
CA ASN A 111 22.07 17.45 -2.48
C ASN A 111 22.69 16.35 -1.60
N THR A 112 22.92 15.15 -2.15
CA THR A 112 23.46 14.00 -1.37
C THR A 112 24.86 14.28 -0.81
N GLN A 113 25.75 14.90 -1.59
CA GLN A 113 27.12 15.16 -1.18
C GLN A 113 27.25 16.23 -0.08
N PRO A 114 26.61 17.42 -0.18
CA PRO A 114 26.67 18.41 0.90
C PRO A 114 26.01 17.92 2.19
N GLU A 115 24.95 17.11 2.11
CA GLU A 115 24.33 16.47 3.29
C GLU A 115 25.34 15.58 4.03
N LYS A 116 26.03 14.67 3.31
CA LYS A 116 27.09 13.82 3.90
C LYS A 116 28.23 14.64 4.50
N GLN A 117 28.61 15.75 3.88
CA GLN A 117 29.65 16.63 4.42
C GLN A 117 29.20 17.33 5.70
N ASN A 118 27.95 17.80 5.75
CA ASN A 118 27.38 18.41 6.94
C ASN A 118 27.25 17.40 8.08
N GLU A 119 26.85 16.17 7.80
CA GLU A 119 26.78 15.09 8.79
C GLU A 119 28.14 14.83 9.44
N LYS A 120 29.21 14.73 8.64
CA LYS A 120 30.59 14.61 9.17
C LYS A 120 31.01 15.81 10.02
N ARG A 121 30.61 17.02 9.65
CA ARG A 121 30.90 18.23 10.43
C ARG A 121 30.18 18.21 11.77
N ILE A 122 28.90 17.85 11.79
CA ILE A 122 28.09 17.72 13.01
C ILE A 122 28.73 16.67 13.93
N GLN A 123 29.07 15.50 13.41
CA GLN A 123 29.74 14.45 14.18
C GLN A 123 31.04 14.97 14.82
N LYS A 124 31.87 15.69 14.05
CA LYS A 124 33.10 16.30 14.58
C LYS A 124 32.82 17.30 15.71
N TYR A 125 31.78 18.12 15.58
CA TYR A 125 31.40 19.06 16.64
C TYR A 125 30.90 18.33 17.89
N GLU A 126 30.09 17.28 17.73
CA GLU A 126 29.63 16.46 18.86
C GLU A 126 30.79 15.81 19.61
N ASP A 127 31.74 15.22 18.89
CA ASP A 127 32.91 14.60 19.50
C ASP A 127 33.82 15.64 20.18
N SER A 128 33.95 16.83 19.57
CA SER A 128 34.68 17.96 20.16
C SER A 128 33.99 18.44 21.44
N LEU A 129 32.65 18.59 21.43
CA LEU A 129 31.88 18.97 22.62
C LEU A 129 31.97 17.92 23.72
N ARG A 130 31.94 16.64 23.37
CA ARG A 130 32.12 15.54 24.33
C ARG A 130 33.50 15.62 24.98
N SER A 131 34.56 15.78 24.18
CA SER A 131 35.93 15.95 24.69
C SER A 131 36.09 17.19 25.58
N LEU A 132 35.48 18.32 25.22
CA LEU A 132 35.49 19.54 26.04
C LEU A 132 34.74 19.32 27.36
N TRP A 133 33.56 18.69 27.32
CA TRP A 133 32.80 18.37 28.52
C TRP A 133 33.54 17.42 29.45
N ASP A 134 34.22 16.41 28.90
CA ASP A 134 35.05 15.50 29.68
C ASP A 134 36.26 16.22 30.27
N SER A 135 36.87 17.15 29.52
CA SER A 135 37.92 18.04 30.03
C SER A 135 37.42 18.94 31.16
N PHE A 136 36.20 19.48 31.09
CA PHE A 136 35.65 20.29 32.17
C PHE A 136 35.31 19.46 33.42
N LYS A 137 34.93 18.20 33.26
CA LYS A 137 34.63 17.27 34.36
C LYS A 137 35.87 16.57 34.91
N CYS A 138 37.02 16.67 34.24
CA CYS A 138 38.23 15.93 34.61
C CYS A 138 38.75 16.31 36.01
N THR A 139 38.35 17.47 36.56
CA THR A 139 38.70 17.90 37.92
C THR A 139 37.56 17.79 38.93
N ASN A 140 36.35 17.42 38.49
CA ASN A 140 35.18 17.36 39.36
C ASN A 140 35.07 16.00 40.06
N ILE A 141 34.87 16.01 41.37
CA ILE A 141 34.49 14.88 42.22
C ILE A 141 33.01 15.00 42.56
N ARG A 142 32.28 13.89 42.56
CA ARG A 142 30.89 13.83 42.98
C ARG A 142 30.76 13.07 44.28
N ILE A 143 30.09 13.68 45.26
CA ILE A 143 29.80 13.07 46.56
C ILE A 143 28.29 12.83 46.66
N ILE A 144 27.92 11.62 47.05
CA ILE A 144 26.53 11.14 47.15
C ILE A 144 26.28 10.66 48.58
N GLY A 145 25.10 10.94 49.13
CA GLY A 145 24.67 10.42 50.43
C GLY A 145 24.79 11.41 51.60
N VAL A 146 25.29 12.61 51.37
CA VAL A 146 25.40 13.65 52.42
C VAL A 146 24.03 14.29 52.69
N PRO A 147 23.52 14.28 53.94
CA PRO A 147 22.27 14.91 54.34
C PRO A 147 22.17 16.39 53.97
N GLU A 148 20.97 16.92 53.75
CA GLU A 148 20.76 18.33 53.35
C GLU A 148 20.69 19.32 54.53
N GLU A 149 20.79 18.83 55.76
CA GLU A 149 20.72 19.65 56.99
C GLU A 149 21.94 20.56 57.17
N GLU A 150 23.04 20.24 56.50
CA GLU A 150 24.25 21.04 56.49
C GLU A 150 24.11 22.22 55.54
N ARG A 151 24.41 23.41 56.07
CA ARG A 151 24.23 24.69 55.38
C ARG A 151 25.02 24.69 54.08
N GLU A 152 24.44 25.26 53.02
CA GLU A 152 25.06 25.36 51.69
C GLU A 152 26.38 26.17 51.69
N GLN A 153 26.68 26.90 52.76
CA GLN A 153 27.89 27.71 52.92
C GLN A 153 29.11 26.94 53.43
N ASP A 154 28.94 25.71 53.95
CA ASP A 154 30.02 24.94 54.59
C ASP A 154 30.41 23.69 53.78
N ILE A 155 30.11 23.64 52.48
CA ILE A 155 30.35 22.45 51.64
C ILE A 155 31.86 22.15 51.49
N GLU A 156 32.70 23.19 51.49
CA GLU A 156 34.16 23.05 51.48
C GLU A 156 34.66 22.40 52.78
N ASN A 157 34.21 22.91 53.93
CA ASN A 157 34.54 22.36 55.25
C ASN A 157 34.07 20.90 55.40
N LEU A 158 32.88 20.59 54.89
CA LEU A 158 32.35 19.23 54.83
C LEU A 158 33.27 18.29 54.05
N PHE A 159 33.77 18.74 52.90
CA PHE A 159 34.69 17.92 52.11
C PHE A 159 35.99 17.65 52.87
N GLU A 160 36.54 18.66 53.54
CA GLU A 160 37.73 18.50 54.41
C GLU A 160 37.48 17.53 55.57
N GLU A 161 36.29 17.58 56.21
CA GLU A 161 35.90 16.66 57.28
C GLU A 161 35.84 15.21 56.76
N ILE A 162 35.18 14.98 55.61
CA ILE A 162 35.15 13.67 54.95
C ILE A 162 36.58 13.20 54.65
N MET A 163 37.42 14.05 54.07
CA MET A 163 38.79 13.67 53.72
C MET A 163 39.65 13.37 54.95
N THR A 164 39.47 14.08 56.07
CA THR A 164 40.21 13.86 57.31
C THR A 164 39.76 12.60 58.04
N GLU A 165 38.45 12.33 58.08
CA GLU A 165 37.88 11.11 58.67
C GLU A 165 38.30 9.86 57.88
N ASN A 166 38.37 9.97 56.55
CA ASN A 166 38.52 8.82 55.67
C ASN A 166 39.96 8.60 55.16
N PHE A 167 40.70 9.68 54.89
CA PHE A 167 42.01 9.66 54.24
C PHE A 167 42.99 10.67 54.88
N PRO A 168 43.29 10.55 56.19
CA PRO A 168 44.12 11.53 56.90
C PRO A 168 45.56 11.64 56.34
N TYR A 169 46.05 10.62 55.65
CA TYR A 169 47.34 10.64 54.97
C TYR A 169 47.31 11.51 53.70
N LEU A 170 46.23 11.45 52.90
CA LEU A 170 46.09 12.25 51.69
C LEU A 170 45.99 13.74 51.99
N VAL A 171 45.31 14.10 53.08
CA VAL A 171 45.18 15.51 53.53
C VAL A 171 46.54 16.12 53.85
N LYS A 172 47.50 15.31 54.33
CA LYS A 172 48.87 15.78 54.62
C LYS A 172 49.75 15.86 53.37
N GLU A 173 49.54 14.97 52.41
CA GLU A 173 50.36 14.90 51.18
C GLU A 173 49.90 15.88 50.10
N ILE A 174 48.60 16.10 50.01
CA ILE A 174 47.94 16.92 49.00
C ILE A 174 47.32 18.07 49.78
N ASP A 175 47.93 19.24 49.73
CA ASP A 175 47.33 20.48 50.26
C ASP A 175 45.92 20.63 49.66
N LEU A 176 44.91 20.31 50.46
CA LEU A 176 43.57 19.94 50.00
C LEU A 176 42.78 21.20 49.62
N GLN A 177 43.20 21.85 48.54
CA GLN A 177 42.55 23.06 48.05
C GLN A 177 41.35 22.69 47.19
N VAL A 178 40.20 23.28 47.49
CA VAL A 178 38.99 23.19 46.69
C VAL A 178 38.83 24.48 45.89
N GLN A 179 38.52 24.35 44.59
CA GLN A 179 38.26 25.51 43.74
C GLN A 179 36.80 25.97 43.83
N GLU A 180 35.87 25.01 43.89
CA GLU A 180 34.44 25.27 43.96
C GLU A 180 33.75 24.05 44.58
N ALA A 181 32.81 24.27 45.48
CA ALA A 181 32.00 23.22 46.08
C ALA A 181 30.53 23.63 46.03
N GLN A 182 29.69 22.80 45.40
CA GLN A 182 28.26 23.11 45.31
C GLN A 182 27.38 21.87 45.26
N ARG A 183 26.14 22.00 45.72
CA ARG A 183 25.10 20.99 45.53
C ARG A 183 24.47 21.11 44.15
N THR A 184 24.31 20.00 43.45
CA THR A 184 23.69 19.97 42.12
C THR A 184 22.41 19.13 42.13
N PRO A 185 21.26 19.68 41.66
CA PRO A 185 21.06 21.06 41.19
C PRO A 185 21.11 22.11 42.30
N ASN A 186 21.44 23.37 41.98
CA ASN A 186 21.59 24.44 42.98
C ASN A 186 20.29 24.72 43.75
N LYS A 187 19.12 24.44 43.17
CA LYS A 187 17.83 24.55 43.84
C LYS A 187 17.38 23.21 44.41
N ARG A 188 17.03 23.18 45.69
CA ARG A 188 16.39 22.04 46.35
C ARG A 188 14.98 21.81 45.79
N ASN A 189 14.65 20.57 45.42
CA ASN A 189 13.29 20.19 45.05
C ASN A 189 12.61 19.52 46.27
N PRO A 190 11.57 20.11 46.87
CA PRO A 190 10.89 19.56 48.05
C PRO A 190 10.29 18.17 47.85
N LYS A 191 10.01 17.77 46.59
CA LYS A 191 9.47 16.45 46.26
C LYS A 191 10.52 15.34 46.25
N ARG A 192 11.81 15.69 46.30
CA ARG A 192 12.90 14.73 46.24
C ARG A 192 13.25 14.26 47.64
N THR A 193 13.14 12.96 47.88
CA THR A 193 13.45 12.32 49.17
C THR A 193 14.94 12.04 49.35
N THR A 194 15.70 11.91 48.26
CA THR A 194 17.15 11.68 48.30
C THR A 194 17.92 13.00 48.42
N PRO A 195 19.01 13.07 49.20
CA PRO A 195 19.86 14.25 49.23
C PRO A 195 20.45 14.60 47.86
N ARG A 196 20.66 15.90 47.59
CA ARG A 196 21.37 16.35 46.39
C ARG A 196 22.83 15.95 46.44
N HIS A 197 23.37 15.63 45.27
CA HIS A 197 24.80 15.34 45.14
C HIS A 197 25.61 16.62 45.25
N ILE A 198 26.83 16.49 45.74
CA ILE A 198 27.79 17.57 45.84
C ILE A 198 28.81 17.40 44.71
N ILE A 199 29.14 18.48 44.01
CA ILE A 199 30.22 18.53 43.04
C ILE A 199 31.33 19.39 43.65
N ILE A 200 32.49 18.77 43.83
CA ILE A 200 33.73 19.41 44.29
C ILE A 200 34.66 19.55 43.09
N LYS A 201 35.06 20.77 42.76
CA LYS A 201 36.02 21.05 41.70
C LYS A 201 37.42 21.17 42.30
N MET A 202 38.30 20.24 41.93
CA MET A 202 39.69 20.29 42.33
C MET A 202 40.49 21.25 41.43
N PRO A 203 41.50 21.95 41.94
CA PRO A 203 42.40 22.77 41.12
C PRO A 203 43.27 21.92 40.19
N ARG A 204 43.56 20.66 40.56
CA ARG A 204 44.41 19.74 39.78
C ARG A 204 43.71 18.39 39.58
N ALA A 205 43.70 17.91 38.34
CA ALA A 205 43.12 16.61 38.01
C ALA A 205 43.85 15.42 38.69
N LYS A 206 45.16 15.55 38.93
CA LYS A 206 45.96 14.55 39.64
C LYS A 206 45.47 14.32 41.07
N ASP A 207 45.04 15.38 41.74
CA ASP A 207 44.57 15.31 43.13
C ASP A 207 43.23 14.59 43.19
N LYS A 208 42.31 14.89 42.27
CA LYS A 208 41.09 14.11 42.07
C LYS A 208 41.39 12.62 41.87
N GLU A 209 42.30 12.28 40.97
CA GLU A 209 42.60 10.89 40.64
C GLU A 209 43.10 10.12 41.86
N ARG A 210 43.98 10.73 42.68
CA ARG A 210 44.46 10.15 43.93
C ARG A 210 43.32 9.91 44.94
N ILE A 211 42.43 10.88 45.10
CA ILE A 211 41.28 10.78 46.01
C ILE A 211 40.32 9.68 45.54
N LEU A 212 40.00 9.62 44.25
CA LEU A 212 39.14 8.56 43.70
C LEU A 212 39.78 7.17 43.80
N LYS A 213 41.10 7.08 43.61
CA LYS A 213 41.84 5.82 43.78
C LYS A 213 41.76 5.33 45.22
N ALA A 214 42.06 6.21 46.19
CA ALA A 214 41.96 5.87 47.61
C ALA A 214 40.53 5.52 48.04
N SER A 215 39.52 6.21 47.49
CA SER A 215 38.12 5.89 47.73
C SER A 215 37.74 4.49 47.23
N ARG A 216 38.20 4.10 46.04
CA ARG A 216 37.99 2.75 45.49
C ARG A 216 38.71 1.67 46.31
N GLU A 217 39.94 1.94 46.76
CA GLU A 217 40.73 1.02 47.57
C GLU A 217 40.11 0.81 48.96
N ARG A 218 39.54 1.88 49.56
CA ARG A 218 38.92 1.81 50.88
C ARG A 218 37.52 1.19 50.88
N GLN A 219 36.85 1.12 49.72
CA GLN A 219 35.52 0.53 49.46
C GLN A 219 34.33 1.18 50.21
N SER A 220 34.53 1.78 51.38
CA SER A 220 33.51 2.51 52.14
C SER A 220 34.02 3.88 52.59
N VAL A 221 33.29 4.94 52.24
CA VAL A 221 33.50 6.30 52.76
C VAL A 221 32.32 6.64 53.66
N THR A 222 32.61 7.08 54.88
CA THR A 222 31.60 7.47 55.87
C THR A 222 31.66 8.97 56.11
N TYR A 223 30.55 9.55 56.54
CA TYR A 223 30.51 10.92 57.01
C TYR A 223 29.75 10.96 58.33
N LYS A 224 30.39 11.44 59.40
CA LYS A 224 29.85 11.48 60.78
C LYS A 224 29.40 10.08 61.23
N VAL A 225 30.38 9.32 61.73
CA VAL A 225 30.28 8.05 62.48
C VAL A 225 28.83 7.59 62.72
N GLY A 226 28.28 6.74 61.84
CA GLY A 226 27.06 5.99 62.14
C GLY A 226 26.17 5.61 60.97
N ASN A 227 25.66 6.55 60.16
CA ASN A 227 24.37 6.29 59.47
C ASN A 227 24.27 6.65 57.98
N THR A 228 25.32 7.13 57.31
CA THR A 228 25.25 7.47 55.88
C THR A 228 26.39 6.87 55.07
N HIS A 229 26.08 5.87 54.24
CA HIS A 229 27.00 5.40 53.20
C HIS A 229 27.20 6.52 52.19
N THR A 230 28.39 7.12 52.22
CA THR A 230 28.78 8.18 51.31
C THR A 230 29.60 7.58 50.19
N THR A 231 29.34 7.99 48.95
CA THR A 231 30.11 7.54 47.78
C THR A 231 30.80 8.73 47.15
N VAL A 232 32.09 8.59 46.88
CA VAL A 232 32.93 9.59 46.18
C VAL A 232 33.26 9.02 44.80
N SER A 233 32.81 9.70 43.73
CA SER A 233 32.89 9.21 42.34
C SER A 233 33.32 10.28 41.36
#